data_AF-S4NQT0-F1
#
_entry.id   AF-S4NQT0-F1
#
_cell.length_a   1.000
_cell.length_b   1.000
_cell.length_c   1.000
_cell.angle_alpha   90.00
_cell.angle_beta   90.00
_cell.angle_gamma   90.00
#
_symmetry.space_group_name_H-M   'P 1'
#
loop_
_entity.id
_entity.type
_entity.pdbx_description
1 polymer ?
#
loop_
_entity_poly.entity_id
_entity_poly.type
_entity_poly.pdbx_seq_one_letter_code
_entity_poly.pdbx_strand_id
1 'polypeptide(L)' 'MNSEEVENARIGAIIETGFKDFETGNTLTEDEMVATFEKYGWHK' A
#
# COMPACT_ATOMS: atom_id res chain seq x y z
N MET A 1 -12.26 -21.16 -9.90
CA MET A 1 -10.96 -20.50 -9.73
C MET A 1 -10.24 -21.19 -8.60
N ASN A 2 -9.00 -21.61 -8.83
CA ASN A 2 -8.17 -22.16 -7.77
C ASN A 2 -7.83 -21.03 -6.78
N SER A 3 -7.66 -21.37 -5.51
CA SER A 3 -7.23 -20.45 -4.44
C SER A 3 -6.02 -19.58 -4.83
N GLU A 4 -5.08 -20.17 -5.58
CA GLU A 4 -3.88 -19.49 -6.07
C GLU A 4 -4.18 -18.42 -7.14
N GLU A 5 -5.15 -18.66 -8.03
CA GLU A 5 -5.56 -17.67 -9.04
C GLU A 5 -6.26 -16.47 -8.39
N VAL A 6 -7.08 -16.73 -7.36
CA VAL A 6 -7.75 -15.68 -6.58
C VAL A 6 -6.73 -14.82 -5.86
N GLU A 7 -5.73 -15.45 -5.22
CA GLU A 7 -4.68 -14.72 -4.51
C GLU A 7 -3.79 -13.92 -5.46
N ASN A 8 -3.41 -14.50 -6.62
CA ASN A 8 -2.65 -13.78 -7.64
C ASN A 8 -3.40 -12.56 -8.20
N ALA A 9 -4.72 -12.69 -8.43
CA ALA A 9 -5.55 -11.56 -8.84
C ALA A 9 -5.60 -10.46 -7.76
N ARG A 10 -5.70 -10.84 -6.48
CA ARG A 10 -5.68 -9.90 -5.36
C ARG A 10 -4.34 -9.16 -5.25
N ILE A 11 -3.22 -9.88 -5.37
CA ILE A 11 -1.87 -9.31 -5.34
C ILE A 11 -1.68 -8.35 -6.51
N GLY A 12 -2.11 -8.74 -7.72
CA GLY A 12 -2.05 -7.87 -8.91
C GLY A 12 -2.76 -6.54 -8.69
N ALA A 13 -3.98 -6.57 -8.17
CA ALA A 13 -4.76 -5.36 -7.88
C ALA A 13 -4.08 -4.44 -6.85
N ILE A 14 -3.43 -4.99 -5.83
CA ILE A 14 -2.68 -4.21 -4.83
C ILE A 14 -1.49 -3.50 -5.48
N ILE A 15 -0.75 -4.21 -6.33
CA ILE A 15 0.41 -3.66 -7.04
C ILE A 15 -0.01 -2.53 -7.98
N GLU A 16 -1.05 -2.76 -8.80
CA GLU A 16 -1.57 -1.74 -9.73
C GLU A 16 -2.06 -0.48 -8.99
N THR A 17 -2.75 -0.66 -7.86
CA THR A 17 -3.20 0.46 -7.02
C THR A 17 -2.00 1.24 -6.48
N GLY A 18 -0.96 0.54 -5.99
CA GLY A 18 0.26 1.18 -5.50
C GLY A 18 0.95 2.03 -6.56
N PHE A 19 1.06 1.54 -7.81
CA PHE A 19 1.62 2.35 -8.90
C PHE A 19 0.78 3.60 -9.18
N LYS A 20 -0.55 3.47 -9.19
CA LYS A 20 -1.45 4.60 -9.39
C LYS A 20 -1.34 5.63 -8.26
N ASP A 21 -1.14 5.20 -7.03
CA ASP A 21 -0.93 6.09 -5.89
C ASP A 21 0.34 6.92 -6.06
N PHE A 22 1.43 6.35 -6.59
CA PHE A 22 2.62 7.11 -6.95
C PHE A 22 2.37 8.13 -8.07
N GLU A 23 1.67 7.74 -9.15
CA GLU A 23 1.37 8.63 -10.27
C GLU A 23 0.48 9.81 -9.87
N THR A 24 -0.44 9.58 -8.94
CA THR A 24 -1.42 10.57 -8.48
C THR A 24 -0.97 11.35 -7.25
N GLY A 25 0.21 11.04 -6.70
CA GLY A 25 0.75 11.70 -5.52
C GLY A 25 0.03 11.32 -4.22
N ASN A 26 -0.68 10.19 -4.19
CA ASN A 26 -1.27 9.62 -2.97
C ASN A 26 -0.20 8.87 -2.15
N THR A 27 0.96 9.49 -1.95
CA THR A 27 2.03 8.97 -1.11
C THR A 27 2.08 9.75 0.19
N LEU A 28 2.55 9.09 1.24
CA LEU A 28 2.73 9.71 2.55
C LEU A 28 4.20 9.59 2.93
N THR A 29 4.73 10.65 3.51
CA THR A 29 6.01 10.66 4.22
C THR A 29 5.89 9.88 5.54
N GLU A 30 7.03 9.56 6.16
CA GLU A 30 7.03 8.90 7.47
C GLU A 30 6.27 9.72 8.52
N ASP A 31 6.47 11.03 8.58
CA ASP A 31 5.77 11.91 9.52
C ASP A 31 4.25 11.90 9.30
N GLU A 32 3.81 11.92 8.04
CA GLU A 32 2.38 11.87 7.70
C GLU A 32 1.76 10.50 8.04
N MET A 33 2.51 9.42 7.86
CA MET A 33 2.09 8.06 8.27
C MET A 33 1.93 7.97 9.79
N VAL A 34 2.89 8.50 10.57
CA VAL A 34 2.82 8.55 12.03
C VAL A 34 1.62 9.38 12.49
N ALA A 35 1.42 10.56 11.91
CA ALA A 35 0.32 11.44 12.27
C ALA A 35 -1.06 10.86 11.93
N THR A 36 -1.17 10.14 10.80
CA THR A 36 -2.46 9.63 10.30
C THR A 36 -2.85 8.30 10.93
N PHE A 37 -1.89 7.40 11.12
CA PHE A 37 -2.17 6.02 11.50
C PHE A 37 -1.69 5.66 12.90
N GLU A 38 -0.97 6.56 13.59
CA GLU A 38 -0.37 6.34 14.92
C GLU A 38 0.47 5.05 14.98
N LYS A 39 0.94 4.60 13.81
CA LYS A 39 1.52 3.29 13.60
C LYS A 39 2.55 3.44 12.50
N TYR A 40 3.76 3.01 12.82
CA TYR A 40 4.95 3.03 11.95
C TYR A 40 5.70 4.37 11.93
N GLY A 41 6.58 4.53 12.91
CA GLY A 41 7.85 5.22 12.73
C GLY A 41 8.96 4.21 12.99
N TRP A 42 10.07 4.28 12.24
CA TRP A 42 11.30 3.54 12.55
C TRP A 42 12.04 4.16 13.75
N HIS A 43 11.36 5.05 14.46
CA HIS A 43 11.75 5.60 15.73
C HIS A 43 11.50 4.54 16.81
N LYS A 44 12.60 3.90 17.20
CA LYS A 44 12.71 3.02 18.37
C LYS A 44 12.11 3.63 19.63
#